data_AF-A0A0Q9R7D3-F1
#
_entry.id   AF-A0A0Q9R7D3-F1
#
_cell.length_a   1.000
_cell.length_b   1.000
_cell.length_c   1.000
_cell.angle_alpha   90.00
_cell.angle_beta   90.00
_cell.angle_gamma   90.00
#
_symmetry.space_group_name_H-M   'P 1'
#
loop_
_entity.id
_entity.type
_entity.pdbx_description
1 polymer ?
#
loop_
_entity_poly.entity_id
_entity_poly.type
_entity_poly.pdbx_seq_one_letter_code
_entity_poly.pdbx_strand_id
1 'polypeptide(L)'
;MVDLETPHDTSARLEAYQDVEGLAEWSPWAPFAEALPWAPRLPGVYLFREHDTHRIRYLGMAGERGGGGRPQGLYGGLSVHRTGTGVMSGFAEAALDRALADPAWVEARLGRLRAGHPGRTRDWARDAVLRLAPEVSWTACHERADARHLEVQVDALLRPFGLWNR
;
A
#
# COMPACT_ATOMS: atom_id res chain seq x y z
N MET A 1 1.38 10.23 -23.24
CA MET A 1 0.21 11.11 -23.15
C MET A 1 -0.05 11.30 -21.66
N VAL A 2 0.35 12.44 -21.10
CA VAL A 2 0.14 12.73 -19.68
C VAL A 2 -1.32 13.14 -19.58
N ASP A 3 -2.15 12.32 -18.95
CA ASP A 3 -3.51 12.75 -18.57
C ASP A 3 -3.33 13.92 -17.59
N LEU A 4 -3.60 15.12 -18.08
CA LEU A 4 -3.62 16.32 -17.27
C LEU A 4 -4.92 16.28 -16.48
N GLU A 5 -4.80 15.87 -15.21
CA GLU A 5 -5.90 15.88 -14.26
C GLU A 5 -6.55 17.25 -14.21
N THR A 6 -7.88 17.31 -14.34
CA THR A 6 -8.59 18.59 -14.34
C THR A 6 -8.72 19.12 -12.92
N PRO A 7 -8.95 20.45 -12.75
CA PRO A 7 -9.29 21.01 -11.44
C PRO A 7 -10.51 20.33 -10.80
N HIS A 8 -11.49 19.93 -11.61
CA HIS A 8 -12.68 19.21 -11.14
C HIS A 8 -12.33 17.83 -10.58
N ASP A 9 -11.48 17.06 -11.28
CA ASP A 9 -11.01 15.74 -10.81
C ASP A 9 -10.23 15.88 -9.49
N THR A 10 -9.48 16.97 -9.35
CA THR A 10 -8.76 17.28 -8.11
C THR A 10 -9.72 17.56 -6.96
N SER A 11 -10.73 18.40 -7.16
CA SER A 11 -11.73 18.71 -6.12
C SER A 11 -12.52 17.46 -5.70
N ALA A 12 -13.03 16.68 -6.65
CA ALA A 12 -13.79 15.45 -6.37
C ALA A 12 -12.94 14.43 -5.58
N ARG A 13 -11.65 14.31 -5.91
CA ARG A 13 -10.75 13.44 -5.15
C ARG A 13 -10.55 13.92 -3.71
N LEU A 14 -10.37 15.23 -3.52
CA LEU A 14 -10.17 15.79 -2.18
C LEU A 14 -11.41 15.63 -1.30
N GLU A 15 -12.60 15.77 -1.88
CA GLU A 15 -13.87 15.46 -1.20
C GLU A 15 -13.92 13.98 -0.80
N ALA A 16 -13.59 13.06 -1.71
CA ALA A 16 -13.53 11.63 -1.38
C ALA A 16 -12.50 11.32 -0.28
N TYR A 17 -11.39 12.06 -0.20
CA TYR A 17 -10.40 11.89 0.87
C TYR A 17 -10.96 12.34 2.23
N GLN A 18 -11.71 13.45 2.26
CA GLN A 18 -12.40 13.91 3.45
C GLN A 18 -13.48 12.91 3.91
N ASP A 19 -14.24 12.35 2.96
CA ASP A 19 -15.23 11.32 3.26
C ASP A 19 -14.56 10.09 3.89
N VAL A 20 -13.42 9.64 3.35
CA VAL A 20 -12.62 8.54 3.93
C VAL A 20 -12.13 8.88 5.33
N GLU A 21 -11.61 10.09 5.56
CA GLU A 21 -11.21 10.55 6.91
C GLU A 21 -12.40 10.52 7.89
N GLY A 22 -13.62 10.81 7.43
CA GLY A 22 -14.84 10.76 8.23
C GLY A 22 -15.34 9.35 8.58
N LEU A 23 -14.87 8.29 7.90
CA LEU A 23 -15.36 6.92 8.12
C LEU A 23 -14.79 6.26 9.39
N ALA A 24 -13.63 6.70 9.88
CA ALA A 24 -12.94 6.06 11.00
C ALA A 24 -11.89 6.98 11.63
N GLU A 25 -11.43 6.63 12.83
CA GLU A 25 -10.24 7.26 13.41
C GLU A 25 -8.98 6.65 12.78
N TRP A 26 -8.33 7.40 11.89
CA TRP A 26 -7.11 7.00 11.21
C TRP A 26 -5.86 7.41 11.98
N SER A 27 -4.83 6.57 11.96
CA SER A 27 -3.50 6.97 12.43
C SER A 27 -2.97 8.13 11.59
N PRO A 28 -2.08 8.97 12.14
CA PRO A 28 -1.32 9.91 11.33
C PRO A 28 -0.60 9.17 10.18
N TRP A 29 -0.46 9.86 9.05
CA TRP A 29 0.37 9.37 7.95
C TRP A 29 1.83 9.36 8.39
N ALA A 30 2.52 8.25 8.14
CA ALA A 30 3.94 8.11 8.46
C ALA A 30 4.66 7.29 7.38
N PRO A 31 5.99 7.47 7.20
CA PRO A 31 6.77 6.64 6.29
C PRO A 31 6.61 5.15 6.61
N PHE A 32 6.26 4.33 5.61
CA PHE A 32 5.97 2.91 5.84
C PHE A 32 7.12 2.16 6.53
N ALA A 33 8.36 2.49 6.17
CA ALA A 33 9.55 1.87 6.74
C ALA A 33 9.67 2.10 8.26
N GLU A 34 9.14 3.21 8.77
CA GLU A 34 9.22 3.63 10.16
C GLU A 34 7.95 3.29 10.95
N ALA A 35 6.80 3.29 10.28
CA ALA A 35 5.49 3.14 10.90
C ALA A 35 5.17 1.67 11.28
N LEU A 36 5.70 0.69 10.54
CA LEU A 36 5.35 -0.72 10.69
C LEU A 36 5.49 -1.28 12.13
N PRO A 37 6.54 -0.99 12.92
CA PRO A 37 6.65 -1.46 14.30
C PRO A 37 5.51 -1.01 15.23
N TRP A 38 4.83 0.08 14.88
CA TRP A 38 3.73 0.68 15.66
C TRP A 38 2.36 0.20 15.21
N ALA A 39 2.26 -0.51 14.09
CA ALA A 39 1.00 -1.06 13.61
C ALA A 39 0.44 -2.07 14.62
N PRO A 40 -0.83 -1.95 15.03
CA PRO A 40 -1.42 -2.86 16.00
C PRO A 40 -1.59 -4.26 15.40
N ARG A 41 -1.68 -5.26 16.29
CA ARG A 41 -2.00 -6.64 15.90
C ARG A 41 -3.51 -6.93 15.92
N LEU A 42 -4.28 -5.90 15.59
CA LEU A 42 -5.75 -5.93 15.53
C LEU A 42 -6.21 -5.97 14.07
N PRO A 43 -7.44 -6.42 13.81
CA PRO A 43 -8.07 -6.23 12.51
C PRO A 43 -8.10 -4.76 12.14
N GLY A 44 -8.21 -4.47 10.85
CA GLY A 44 -8.32 -3.10 10.42
C GLY A 44 -8.09 -2.91 8.94
N VAL A 45 -8.10 -1.64 8.56
CA VAL A 45 -7.86 -1.17 7.21
C VAL A 45 -6.61 -0.31 7.20
N TYR A 46 -5.79 -0.44 6.17
CA TYR A 46 -4.63 0.43 5.94
C TYR A 46 -4.64 0.97 4.52
N LEU A 47 -4.08 2.16 4.38
CA LEU A 47 -3.92 2.88 3.13
C LEU A 47 -2.44 3.13 2.86
N PHE A 48 -2.02 3.04 1.61
CA PHE A 48 -0.76 3.61 1.15
C PHE A 48 -1.00 4.79 0.23
N ARG A 49 -0.20 5.83 0.41
CA ARG A 49 -0.12 6.96 -0.51
C ARG A 49 1.30 7.20 -1.00
N GLU A 50 1.40 7.80 -2.18
CA GLU A 50 2.67 8.29 -2.73
C GLU A 50 3.22 9.41 -1.83
N HIS A 51 4.53 9.43 -1.58
CA HIS A 51 5.16 10.46 -0.75
C HIS A 51 5.06 11.86 -1.39
N ASP A 52 5.40 11.97 -2.68
CA ASP A 52 5.52 13.27 -3.35
C ASP A 52 4.16 13.90 -3.71
N THR A 53 3.18 13.08 -4.08
CA THR A 53 1.86 13.55 -4.56
C THR A 53 0.77 13.44 -3.51
N HIS A 54 1.03 12.73 -2.41
CA HIS A 54 0.05 12.33 -1.40
C HIS A 54 -1.19 11.62 -1.93
N ARG A 55 -1.15 11.11 -3.17
CA ARG A 55 -2.27 10.36 -3.75
C ARG A 55 -2.35 8.99 -3.10
N ILE A 56 -3.50 8.65 -2.54
CA ILE A 56 -3.79 7.31 -2.03
C ILE A 56 -3.83 6.35 -3.23
N ARG A 57 -2.99 5.32 -3.17
CA ARG A 57 -2.80 4.34 -4.26
C ARG A 57 -3.22 2.94 -3.90
N TYR A 58 -3.36 2.64 -2.63
CA TYR A 58 -3.69 1.28 -2.25
C TYR A 58 -4.45 1.25 -0.95
N LEU A 59 -5.37 0.30 -0.90
CA LEU A 59 -6.19 -0.05 0.25
C LEU A 59 -5.94 -1.52 0.56
N GLY A 60 -5.78 -1.86 1.83
CA GLY A 60 -5.76 -3.26 2.26
C GLY A 60 -6.48 -3.46 3.57
N MET A 61 -7.14 -4.62 3.70
CA MET A 61 -7.73 -5.08 4.95
C MET A 61 -6.90 -6.19 5.58
N ALA A 62 -6.81 -6.17 6.91
CA ALA A 62 -6.27 -7.25 7.72
C ALA A 62 -7.33 -7.74 8.71
N GLY A 63 -7.51 -9.06 8.81
CA GLY A 63 -8.47 -9.69 9.73
C GLY A 63 -7.83 -10.26 11.01
N GLU A 64 -8.70 -10.79 11.88
CA GLU A 64 -8.35 -11.46 13.14
C GLU A 64 -7.60 -12.79 12.96
N ARG A 65 -7.14 -13.34 14.09
CA ARG A 65 -6.57 -14.68 14.25
C ARG A 65 -7.49 -15.77 13.68
N GLY A 66 -7.01 -16.51 12.68
CA GLY A 66 -7.46 -17.87 12.36
C GLY A 66 -6.49 -18.90 12.97
N GLY A 67 -7.02 -19.99 13.56
CA GLY A 67 -6.33 -20.96 14.43
C GLY A 67 -5.14 -21.76 13.89
N GLY A 68 -4.45 -21.32 12.82
CA GLY A 68 -3.32 -22.01 12.19
C GLY A 68 -1.96 -21.29 12.28
N GLY A 69 -1.85 -20.21 13.07
CA GLY A 69 -0.56 -19.58 13.38
C GLY A 69 -0.19 -18.30 12.62
N ARG A 70 -0.97 -17.85 11.62
CA ARG A 70 -0.97 -16.45 11.11
C ARG A 70 -2.37 -16.11 10.57
N PRO A 71 -3.06 -15.07 11.10
CA PRO A 71 -2.73 -13.65 10.82
C PRO A 71 -2.41 -12.78 12.06
N GLN A 72 -1.64 -11.70 11.86
CA GLN A 72 -1.13 -10.79 12.90
C GLN A 72 -1.78 -9.38 12.84
N GLY A 73 -3.05 -9.30 12.43
CA GLY A 73 -3.75 -8.01 12.24
C GLY A 73 -3.04 -7.08 11.26
N LEU A 74 -3.21 -5.77 11.44
CA LEU A 74 -2.59 -4.72 10.63
C LEU A 74 -1.07 -4.89 10.51
N TYR A 75 -0.37 -5.18 11.61
CA TYR A 75 1.08 -5.49 11.57
C TYR A 75 1.41 -6.62 10.59
N GLY A 76 0.61 -7.69 10.60
CA GLY A 76 0.80 -8.82 9.69
C GLY A 76 0.52 -8.46 8.24
N GLY A 77 -0.60 -7.78 7.99
CA GLY A 77 -0.99 -7.32 6.65
C GLY A 77 0.06 -6.38 6.03
N LEU A 78 0.56 -5.44 6.81
CA LEU A 78 1.60 -4.50 6.40
C LEU A 78 2.97 -5.18 6.22
N SER A 79 3.32 -6.13 7.09
CA SER A 79 4.61 -6.85 7.01
C SER A 79 4.82 -7.57 5.68
N VAL A 80 3.75 -8.01 5.02
CA VAL A 80 3.77 -8.71 3.72
C VAL A 80 4.43 -7.86 2.62
N HIS A 81 4.25 -6.54 2.67
CA HIS A 81 4.86 -5.59 1.74
C HIS A 81 6.35 -5.39 2.02
N ARG A 82 6.73 -5.32 3.30
CA ARG A 82 8.15 -5.21 3.71
C ARG A 82 8.96 -6.48 3.39
N THR A 83 8.38 -7.66 3.53
CA THR A 83 9.09 -8.93 3.28
C THR A 83 9.08 -9.34 1.81
N GLY A 84 8.27 -8.67 0.97
CA GLY A 84 8.01 -9.11 -0.39
C GLY A 84 7.32 -10.47 -0.43
N THR A 85 6.54 -10.85 0.59
CA THR A 85 5.74 -12.09 0.48
C THR A 85 4.43 -11.86 -0.27
N GLY A 86 4.03 -10.60 -0.47
CA GLY A 86 2.85 -10.19 -1.25
C GLY A 86 3.22 -9.67 -2.62
N VAL A 87 4.20 -10.29 -3.28
CA VAL A 87 4.73 -9.86 -4.59
C VAL A 87 3.68 -9.79 -5.68
N MET A 88 2.59 -10.55 -5.52
CA MET A 88 1.42 -10.56 -6.41
C MET A 88 0.23 -9.79 -5.83
N SER A 89 0.44 -8.95 -4.81
CA SER A 89 -0.57 -7.94 -4.44
C SER A 89 -0.55 -6.82 -5.47
N GLY A 90 -1.72 -6.23 -5.73
CA GLY A 90 -1.83 -5.11 -6.69
C GLY A 90 -0.86 -3.96 -6.39
N PHE A 91 -0.56 -3.71 -5.10
CA PHE A 91 0.41 -2.69 -4.70
C PHE A 91 1.85 -3.03 -5.12
N ALA A 92 2.34 -4.21 -4.73
CA ALA A 92 3.72 -4.59 -4.98
C ALA A 92 3.99 -4.78 -6.48
N GLU A 93 2.99 -5.26 -7.22
CA GLU A 93 3.04 -5.36 -8.68
C GLU A 93 3.11 -3.98 -9.33
N ALA A 94 2.20 -3.06 -8.99
CA ALA A 94 2.22 -1.70 -9.54
C ALA A 94 3.49 -0.92 -9.18
N ALA A 95 4.07 -1.17 -7.99
CA ALA A 95 5.37 -0.63 -7.60
C ALA A 95 6.51 -1.21 -8.45
N LEU A 96 6.48 -2.53 -8.71
CA LEU A 96 7.46 -3.20 -9.54
C LEU A 96 7.38 -2.75 -11.01
N ASP A 97 6.18 -2.62 -11.58
CA ASP A 97 5.98 -2.14 -12.96
C ASP A 97 6.59 -0.74 -13.14
N ARG A 98 6.37 0.16 -12.16
CA ARG A 98 6.97 1.49 -12.14
C ARG A 98 8.49 1.45 -12.03
N ALA A 99 9.03 0.56 -11.20
CA ALA A 99 10.47 0.41 -11.03
C ALA A 99 11.12 -0.15 -12.31
N LEU A 100 10.47 -1.10 -12.99
CA LEU A 100 10.92 -1.66 -14.27
C LEU A 100 10.84 -0.65 -15.42
N ALA A 101 9.95 0.33 -15.32
CA ALA A 101 9.86 1.44 -16.27
C ALA A 101 10.96 2.51 -16.09
N ASP A 102 11.76 2.45 -15.01
CA ASP A 102 12.91 3.35 -14.80
C ASP A 102 14.22 2.69 -15.27
N PRO A 103 14.82 3.15 -16.39
CA PRO A 103 16.09 2.61 -16.90
C PRO A 103 17.24 2.67 -15.88
N ALA A 104 17.31 3.71 -15.05
CA ALA A 104 18.38 3.86 -14.07
C ALA A 104 18.26 2.78 -12.97
N TRP A 105 17.03 2.45 -12.58
CA TRP A 105 16.78 1.37 -11.63
C TRP A 105 17.13 0.01 -12.22
N VAL A 106 16.74 -0.25 -13.47
CA VAL A 106 17.05 -1.50 -14.18
C VAL A 106 18.57 -1.66 -14.36
N GLU A 107 19.29 -0.61 -14.74
CA GLU A 107 20.76 -0.66 -14.89
C GLU A 107 21.45 -1.00 -13.55
N ALA A 108 20.99 -0.42 -12.44
CA ALA A 108 21.51 -0.76 -11.11
C ALA A 108 21.28 -2.26 -10.77
N ARG A 109 20.14 -2.84 -11.17
CA ARG A 109 19.85 -4.27 -10.99
C ARG A 109 20.70 -5.15 -11.89
N LEU A 110 20.93 -4.72 -13.13
CA LEU A 110 21.83 -5.40 -14.06
C LEU A 110 23.27 -5.42 -13.52
N GLY A 111 23.73 -4.33 -12.91
CA GLY A 111 25.01 -4.28 -12.20
C GLY A 111 25.13 -5.34 -11.10
N ARG A 112 24.10 -5.49 -10.26
CA ARG A 112 24.07 -6.55 -9.22
C ARG A 112 24.10 -7.96 -9.81
N LEU A 113 23.35 -8.19 -10.89
CA LEU A 113 23.33 -9.47 -11.59
C LEU A 113 24.72 -9.82 -12.15
N ARG A 114 25.37 -8.87 -12.83
CA ARG A 114 26.73 -9.02 -13.36
C ARG A 114 27.76 -9.29 -12.25
N ALA A 115 27.55 -8.71 -11.07
CA ALA A 115 28.38 -8.94 -9.89
C ALA A 115 28.11 -10.27 -9.16
N GLY A 116 27.27 -11.17 -9.71
CA GLY A 116 26.98 -12.46 -9.08
C GLY A 116 26.00 -12.41 -7.91
N HIS A 117 25.20 -11.34 -7.80
CA HIS A 117 24.20 -11.18 -6.74
C HIS A 117 22.77 -11.20 -7.29
N PRO A 118 22.29 -12.33 -7.87
CA PRO A 118 20.91 -12.43 -8.36
C PRO A 118 19.92 -12.40 -7.19
N GLY A 119 19.08 -11.36 -7.13
CA GLY A 119 17.97 -11.30 -6.18
C GLY A 119 16.80 -12.20 -6.63
N ARG A 120 15.99 -12.71 -5.70
CA ARG A 120 14.75 -13.42 -6.04
C ARG A 120 13.68 -12.42 -6.46
N THR A 121 12.62 -12.86 -7.16
CA THR A 121 11.48 -12.00 -7.52
C THR A 121 10.91 -11.23 -6.33
N ARG A 122 10.85 -11.87 -5.15
CA ARG A 122 10.42 -11.20 -3.91
C ARG A 122 11.31 -10.06 -3.45
N ASP A 123 12.60 -10.16 -3.69
CA ASP A 123 13.55 -9.11 -3.36
C ASP A 123 13.38 -7.92 -4.30
N TRP A 124 13.06 -8.17 -5.58
CA TRP A 124 12.80 -7.11 -6.55
C TRP A 124 11.52 -6.34 -6.22
N ALA A 125 10.42 -7.02 -5.93
CA ALA A 125 9.18 -6.34 -5.58
C ALA A 125 9.28 -5.60 -4.23
N ARG A 126 9.92 -6.21 -3.23
CA ARG A 126 10.24 -5.53 -1.96
C ARG A 126 11.02 -4.24 -2.23
N ASP A 127 12.10 -4.34 -2.98
CA ASP A 127 12.97 -3.19 -3.23
C ASP A 127 12.25 -2.11 -4.07
N ALA A 128 11.30 -2.49 -4.93
CA ALA A 128 10.44 -1.56 -5.66
C ALA A 128 9.46 -0.83 -4.71
N VAL A 129 8.82 -1.54 -3.78
CA VAL A 129 7.98 -0.93 -2.74
C VAL A 129 8.79 0.00 -1.83
N LEU A 130 9.99 -0.42 -1.41
CA LEU A 130 10.86 0.42 -0.59
C LEU A 130 11.32 1.67 -1.34
N ARG A 131 11.62 1.54 -2.65
CA ARG A 131 11.96 2.69 -3.51
C ARG A 131 10.81 3.67 -3.62
N LEU A 132 9.56 3.20 -3.69
CA LEU A 132 8.39 4.08 -3.73
C LEU A 132 8.26 4.94 -2.47
N ALA A 133 8.92 4.54 -1.37
CA ALA A 133 8.90 5.21 -0.08
C ALA A 133 7.48 5.64 0.36
N PRO A 134 6.48 4.74 0.28
CA PRO A 134 5.09 5.13 0.51
C PRO A 134 4.88 5.55 1.96
N GLU A 135 3.92 6.44 2.16
CA GLU A 135 3.38 6.73 3.47
C GLU A 135 2.19 5.82 3.74
N VAL A 136 2.01 5.45 5.00
CA VAL A 136 0.93 4.56 5.45
C VAL A 136 0.11 5.24 6.54
N SER A 137 -1.20 4.96 6.51
CA SER A 137 -2.12 5.24 7.60
C SER A 137 -3.02 4.02 7.80
N TRP A 138 -3.47 3.78 9.02
CA TRP A 138 -4.33 2.65 9.34
C TRP A 138 -5.37 3.01 10.39
N THR A 139 -6.43 2.22 10.45
CA THR A 139 -7.43 2.27 11.51
C THR A 139 -7.72 0.85 11.97
N ALA A 140 -7.75 0.64 13.29
CA ALA A 140 -8.02 -0.65 13.89
C ALA A 140 -9.53 -0.83 14.06
N CYS A 141 -10.03 -2.01 13.73
CA CYS A 141 -11.42 -2.39 13.93
C CYS A 141 -11.52 -3.43 15.05
N HIS A 142 -12.69 -3.53 15.66
CA HIS A 142 -12.97 -4.55 16.67
C HIS A 142 -12.96 -5.94 16.03
N GLU A 143 -13.71 -6.09 14.93
CA GLU A 143 -13.84 -7.38 14.25
C GLU A 143 -13.35 -7.35 12.81
N ARG A 144 -13.06 -8.54 12.27
CA ARG A 144 -12.77 -8.72 10.83
C ARG A 144 -13.94 -8.26 9.95
N ALA A 145 -15.18 -8.47 10.41
CA ALA A 145 -16.37 -8.06 9.68
C ALA A 145 -16.42 -6.54 9.53
N ASP A 146 -16.12 -5.79 10.59
CA ASP A 146 -16.04 -4.33 10.57
C ASP A 146 -14.94 -3.84 9.62
N ALA A 147 -13.75 -4.46 9.69
CA ALA A 147 -12.65 -4.12 8.79
C ALA A 147 -13.01 -4.35 7.33
N ARG A 148 -13.73 -5.44 7.03
CA ARG A 148 -14.22 -5.72 5.67
C ARG A 148 -15.30 -4.73 5.24
N HIS A 149 -16.21 -4.36 6.14
CA HIS A 149 -17.24 -3.37 5.84
C HIS A 149 -16.63 -2.00 5.52
N LEU A 150 -15.67 -1.56 6.33
CA LEU A 150 -14.93 -0.31 6.11
C LEU A 150 -14.13 -0.36 4.80
N GLU A 151 -13.42 -1.46 4.52
CA GLU A 151 -12.69 -1.64 3.26
C GLU A 151 -13.61 -1.46 2.05
N VAL A 152 -14.82 -2.02 2.06
CA VAL A 152 -15.77 -1.87 0.95
C VAL A 152 -16.18 -0.41 0.76
N GLN A 153 -16.43 0.33 1.85
CA GLN A 153 -16.79 1.74 1.76
C GLN A 153 -15.62 2.59 1.21
N VAL A 154 -14.41 2.37 1.72
CA VAL A 154 -13.21 3.09 1.29
C VAL A 154 -12.86 2.74 -0.15
N ASP A 155 -12.97 1.48 -0.57
CA ASP A 155 -12.76 1.09 -1.97
C ASP A 155 -13.75 1.81 -2.90
N ALA A 156 -15.03 1.87 -2.53
CA ALA A 156 -16.05 2.54 -3.34
C ALA A 156 -15.76 4.04 -3.54
N LEU A 157 -15.29 4.72 -2.50
CA LEU A 157 -14.91 6.14 -2.56
C LEU A 157 -13.64 6.37 -3.39
N LEU A 158 -12.65 5.50 -3.27
CA LEU A 158 -11.31 5.74 -3.83
C LEU A 158 -11.07 5.10 -5.20
N ARG A 159 -11.83 4.06 -5.58
CA ARG A 159 -11.66 3.33 -6.84
C ARG A 159 -11.71 4.23 -8.09
N PRO A 160 -12.58 5.26 -8.19
CA PRO A 160 -12.56 6.21 -9.32
C PRO A 160 -11.25 6.99 -9.47
N PHE A 161 -10.46 7.12 -8.40
CA PHE A 161 -9.26 7.96 -8.36
C PHE A 161 -7.95 7.16 -8.52
N GLY A 162 -8.03 5.94 -9.03
CA GLY A 162 -6.87 5.17 -9.48
C GLY A 162 -6.15 4.40 -8.38
N LEU A 163 -6.91 3.69 -7.54
CA LEU A 163 -6.34 2.63 -6.69
C LEU A 163 -5.65 1.57 -7.54
N TRP A 164 -4.56 1.01 -7.00
CA TRP A 164 -3.81 -0.11 -7.58
C TRP A 164 -4.34 -1.47 -7.09
N ASN A 165 -5.42 -1.46 -6.31
CA ASN A 165 -6.20 -2.65 -6.00
C ASN A 165 -6.70 -3.27 -7.32
N ARG A 166 -6.46 -4.57 -7.50
CA ARG A 166 -7.01 -5.34 -8.62
C ARG A 166 -8.29 -6.04 -8.21
#